data_AF-A0A377B1S6-F1
#
_entry.id   AF-A0A377B1S6-F1
#
_cell.length_a   1.000
_cell.length_b   1.000
_cell.length_c   1.000
_cell.angle_alpha   90.00
_cell.angle_beta   90.00
_cell.angle_gamma   90.00
#
_symmetry.space_group_name_H-M   'P 1'
#
loop_
_entity.id
_entity.type
_entity.pdbx_description
1 polymer ?
#
loop_
_entity_poly.entity_id
_entity_poly.type
_entity_poly.pdbx_seq_one_letter_code
_entity_poly.pdbx_strand_id
1 'polypeptide(L)' 'MAAQGFLLIATFLLVLMVLARPLGSGLARLINDIPLPGTTGVERVLFAHLASLTVR' A
#
# COMPACT_ATOMS: atom_id res chain seq x y z
N MET A 1 34.55 5.55 -11.34
CA MET A 1 33.48 4.98 -12.19
C MET A 1 32.79 3.80 -11.50
N ALA A 2 33.45 2.65 -11.27
CA ALA A 2 32.81 1.45 -10.70
C ALA A 2 32.25 1.61 -9.27
N ALA A 3 33.00 2.25 -8.36
CA ALA A 3 32.56 2.45 -6.97
C ALA A 3 31.30 3.31 -6.85
N GLN A 4 31.14 4.30 -7.73
CA GLN A 4 30.04 5.26 -7.69
C GLN A 4 28.72 4.62 -8.16
N GLY A 5 28.78 3.76 -9.18
CA GLY A 5 27.63 2.97 -9.63
C GLY A 5 27.15 1.96 -8.57
N PHE A 6 28.10 1.30 -7.88
CA PHE A 6 27.77 0.39 -6.77
C PHE A 6 27.01 1.12 -5.64
N LEU A 7 27.50 2.29 -5.21
CA LEU A 7 26.84 3.08 -4.16
C LEU A 7 25.44 3.53 -4.56
N LEU A 8 25.22 3.87 -5.84
CA LEU A 8 23.89 4.21 -6.35
C LEU A 8 22.93 3.03 -6.26
N ILE A 9 23.35 1.84 -6.69
CA ILE A 9 22.51 0.64 -6.63
C ILE A 9 22.24 0.26 -5.18
N ALA A 10 23.25 0.30 -4.31
CA ALA A 10 23.11 -0.04 -2.90
C ALA A 10 22.13 0.90 -2.19
N THR A 11 22.25 2.21 -2.40
CA THR A 11 21.35 3.19 -1.78
C THR A 11 19.94 3.10 -2.36
N PHE A 12 19.81 2.89 -3.67
CA PHE A 12 18.51 2.65 -4.30
C PHE A 12 17.80 1.44 -3.70
N LEU A 13 18.47 0.28 -3.64
CA LEU A 13 17.90 -0.95 -3.09
C LEU A 13 17.57 -0.79 -1.61
N LEU A 14 18.40 -0.08 -0.85
CA LEU A 14 18.15 0.19 0.56
C LEU A 14 16.87 1.00 0.75
N VAL A 15 16.72 2.13 0.05
CA VAL A 15 15.52 2.97 0.13
C VAL A 15 14.29 2.22 -0.37
N LEU A 16 14.42 1.49 -1.48
CA LEU A 16 13.37 0.65 -2.05
C LEU A 16 12.86 -0.34 -1.02
N MET A 17 13.74 -1.09 -0.35
CA MET A 17 13.35 -2.11 0.63
C MET A 17 12.74 -1.49 1.90
N VAL A 18 13.24 -0.34 2.34
CA VAL A 18 12.70 0.38 3.50
C VAL A 18 11.26 0.83 3.22
N LEU A 19 10.95 1.31 2.01
CA LEU A 19 9.60 1.73 1.63
C LEU A 19 8.70 0.57 1.23
N ALA A 20 9.25 -0.47 0.61
CA ALA A 20 8.48 -1.64 0.18
C ALA A 20 7.93 -2.44 1.37
N ARG A 21 8.63 -2.48 2.50
CA ARG A 21 8.18 -3.19 3.71
C ARG A 21 6.82 -2.70 4.25
N PRO A 22 6.63 -1.41 4.59
CA PRO A 22 5.34 -0.92 5.07
C PRO A 22 4.26 -1.03 3.99
N LEU A 23 4.60 -0.82 2.72
CA LEU A 23 3.66 -0.99 1.61
C LEU A 23 3.19 -2.45 1.49
N GLY A 24 4.09 -3.42 1.56
CA GLY A 24 3.75 -4.84 1.53
C GLY A 24 2.87 -5.24 2.72
N SER A 25 3.11 -4.71 3.91
CA SER A 25 2.22 -4.90 5.07
C SER A 25 0.82 -4.32 4.85
N GLY A 26 0.73 -3.11 4.27
CA GLY A 26 -0.55 -2.49 3.93
C GLY A 26 -1.32 -3.28 2.87
N LEU A 27 -0.65 -3.70 1.80
CA LEU A 27 -1.25 -4.52 0.74
C LEU A 27 -1.66 -5.89 1.27
N ALA A 28 -0.87 -6.52 2.14
CA ALA A 28 -1.24 -7.78 2.78
C ALA A 28 -2.51 -7.65 3.62
N ARG A 29 -2.75 -6.50 4.26
CA ARG A 29 -4.02 -6.25 4.96
C ARG A 29 -5.19 -6.20 4.01
N LEU A 30 -5.06 -5.48 2.89
CA LEU A 30 -6.10 -5.41 1.85
C LEU A 30 -6.41 -6.78 1.24
N ILE A 31 -5.38 -7.61 0.99
CA ILE A 31 -5.56 -8.98 0.48
C ILE A 31 -6.35 -9.85 1.46
N ASN A 32 -6.18 -9.63 2.77
CA ASN A 32 -6.91 -10.35 3.82
C ASN A 32 -8.26 -9.71 4.17
N ASP A 33 -8.76 -8.79 3.32
CA ASP A 33 -9.98 -8.00 3.57
C ASP A 33 -9.97 -7.24 4.90
N ILE A 34 -8.78 -6.97 5.44
CA ILE A 34 -8.59 -6.17 6.65
C ILE A 34 -8.52 -4.71 6.22
N PRO A 35 -9.46 -3.86 6.66
CA PRO A 35 -9.45 -2.45 6.30
C PRO A 35 -8.19 -1.77 6.83
N LEU A 36 -7.68 -0.78 6.10
CA LEU A 36 -6.51 -0.03 6.55
C LEU A 36 -6.86 0.71 7.87
N PRO A 37 -5.89 0.83 8.80
CA PRO A 37 -6.10 1.60 10.01
C PRO A 37 -6.53 3.03 9.66
N GLY A 38 -7.73 3.43 10.08
CA GLY A 38 -8.29 4.76 9.81
C GLY A 38 -9.18 4.88 8.57
N THR A 39 -9.24 3.86 7.69
CA THR A 39 -10.13 3.88 6.49
C THR A 39 -11.44 3.13 6.69
N THR A 40 -11.56 2.31 7.75
CA THR A 40 -12.72 1.43 8.00
C THR A 40 -14.08 2.14 7.98
N GLY A 41 -14.16 3.34 8.57
CA GLY A 41 -15.41 4.12 8.61
C GLY A 41 -15.81 4.66 7.23
N VAL A 42 -14.82 5.13 6.46
CA VAL A 42 -15.03 5.70 5.12
C VAL A 42 -15.36 4.60 4.11
N GLU A 43 -14.64 3.48 4.16
CA GLU A 43 -14.90 2.31 3.30
C GLU A 43 -16.32 1.79 3.48
N ARG A 44 -16.81 1.71 4.72
CA ARG A 44 -18.15 1.22 5.00
C ARG A 44 -19.25 2.12 4.44
N VAL A 45 -19.09 3.44 4.56
CA VAL A 45 -20.04 4.41 4.00
C VAL A 45 -19.96 4.41 2.47
N LEU A 46 -18.75 4.40 1.90
CA LEU A 46 -18.53 4.41 0.47
C LEU A 46 -19.14 3.16 -0.20
N PHE A 47 -18.86 1.97 0.34
CA PHE A 47 -19.39 0.73 -0.21
C PHE A 47 -20.91 0.61 -0.04
N ALA A 48 -21.47 1.06 1.10
CA ALA A 48 -22.92 1.11 1.27
C ALA A 48 -23.58 2.04 0.23
N HIS A 49 -22.98 3.21 -0.03
CA HIS A 49 -23.49 4.14 -1.02
C HIS A 49 -23.37 3.59 -2.44
N LEU A 50 -22.23 3.01 -2.79
CA LEU A 50 -21.99 2.41 -4.10
C LEU A 50 -22.97 1.25 -4.36
N ALA A 51 -23.16 0.37 -3.37
CA ALA A 51 -24.13 -0.72 -3.46
C ALA A 51 -25.57 -0.22 -3.63
N SER A 52 -25.95 0.87 -2.96
CA SER A 52 -27.29 1.47 -3.11
C SER A 52 -27.56 2.04 -4.51
N LEU A 53 -26.51 2.43 -5.25
CA LEU A 53 -26.62 2.95 -6.62
C LEU A 53 -26.75 1.82 -7.65
N THR A 54 -26.13 0.67 -7.41
CA THR A 54 -26.23 -0.51 -8.30
C THR A 54 -27.58 -1.22 -8.21
N VAL A 55 -28.30 -1.08 -7.10
CA VAL A 55 -29.60 -1.75 -6.85
C VAL A 55 -30.81 -0.93 -7.33
N ARG A 56 -30.58 0.32 -7.79
CA ARG A 56 -31.60 1.16 -8.44
C ARG A 56 -31.61 0.96 -9.94
#